data_AF-A0A641S2L6-F1
#
_entry.id   AF-A0A641S2L6-F1
#
_cell.length_a   1.000
_cell.length_b   1.000
_cell.length_c   1.000
_cell.angle_alpha   90.00
_cell.angle_beta   90.00
_cell.angle_gamma   90.00
#
_symmetry.space_group_name_H-M   'P 1'
#
loop_
_entity.id
_entity.type
_entity.pdbx_description
1 polymer ?
#
loop_
_entity_poly.entity_id
_entity_poly.type
_entity_poly.pdbx_seq_one_letter_code
_entity_poly.pdbx_strand_id
1 'polypeptide(L)'
;FWDADTWIFPALLLLHPELAESMIEYRYQRLDAARHNAFMHGYKGAMYPWESSGKGNEDNTVTNIYGPFENHITGDVAMAAWQYYAVTQDLEWLRQKGFPILSAAAEYWVSRSEPNEAGEYEIRNVIGADEWNQNPQGGKNVNNNAYTNGVAKSTLEAACKAAKLLNVKSDPMWTTVAEKLRFRKLANGVTAEHDTYDGAITKQADVCLLAFPLKLVTDKEQIWRDLEYYLQTVPRKKTPAMSKSIYSILFTRLGDRERAWHYFRDSYLPNLNPPFRVIAEFDGGTNPYFLTGAGGVLQSVLMGFGGLDITDKGIVAGKGAIPDAWKSLTLKGIGKEKKNYIIK
;
A
#
# COMPACT_ATOMS: atom_id res chain seq x y z
N PHE A 1 -2.29 12.49 0.71
CA PHE A 1 -1.94 11.24 1.39
C PHE A 1 -2.03 10.03 0.47
N TRP A 2 -1.31 8.98 0.82
CA TRP A 2 -1.28 7.67 0.19
C TRP A 2 -2.56 6.85 0.42
N ASP A 3 -3.38 7.27 1.40
CA ASP A 3 -4.72 6.76 1.70
C ASP A 3 -5.58 6.56 0.46
N ALA A 4 -5.51 7.54 -0.45
CA ALA A 4 -6.20 7.53 -1.74
C ALA A 4 -5.83 6.29 -2.57
N ASP A 5 -4.54 6.04 -2.75
CA ASP A 5 -3.99 5.05 -3.69
C ASP A 5 -3.98 3.63 -3.12
N THR A 6 -3.82 3.49 -1.81
CA THR A 6 -3.66 2.18 -1.16
C THR A 6 -4.97 1.65 -0.57
N TRP A 7 -5.84 2.52 -0.06
CA TRP A 7 -7.02 2.09 0.71
C TRP A 7 -8.33 2.30 -0.02
N ILE A 8 -8.47 3.43 -0.71
CA ILE A 8 -9.71 3.79 -1.41
C ILE A 8 -9.69 3.25 -2.85
N PHE A 9 -8.59 3.49 -3.55
CA PHE A 9 -8.46 3.21 -4.98
C PHE A 9 -8.72 1.74 -5.37
N PRO A 10 -8.19 0.70 -4.67
CA PRO A 10 -8.37 -0.67 -5.13
C PRO A 10 -9.84 -1.13 -5.07
N ALA A 11 -10.57 -0.73 -4.02
CA ALA A 11 -11.99 -1.03 -3.90
C ALA A 11 -12.81 -0.26 -4.95
N LEU A 12 -12.49 1.02 -5.17
CA LEU A 12 -13.15 1.84 -6.19
C LEU A 12 -12.88 1.30 -7.59
N LEU A 13 -11.66 0.84 -7.89
CA LEU A 13 -11.30 0.26 -9.17
C LEU A 13 -12.06 -1.03 -9.47
N LEU A 14 -12.34 -1.86 -8.45
CA LEU A 14 -13.17 -3.05 -8.62
C LEU A 14 -14.64 -2.71 -8.89
N LEU A 15 -15.19 -1.69 -8.22
CA LEU A 15 -16.62 -1.36 -8.26
C LEU A 15 -16.99 -0.37 -9.38
N HIS A 16 -16.12 0.60 -9.61
CA HIS A 16 -16.30 1.79 -10.45
C HIS A 16 -14.98 2.20 -11.14
N PRO A 17 -14.47 1.40 -12.11
CA PRO A 17 -13.23 1.71 -12.82
C PRO A 17 -13.18 3.13 -13.41
N GLU A 18 -14.33 3.66 -13.84
CA GLU A 18 -14.49 5.02 -14.38
C GLU A 18 -14.20 6.12 -13.35
N LEU A 19 -14.56 5.90 -12.08
CA LEU A 19 -14.26 6.85 -11.01
C LEU A 19 -12.80 6.71 -10.55
N ALA A 20 -12.28 5.47 -10.54
CA ALA A 20 -10.89 5.20 -10.24
C ALA A 20 -9.95 5.88 -11.26
N GLU A 21 -10.31 5.92 -12.55
CA GLU A 21 -9.54 6.64 -13.57
C GLU A 21 -9.28 8.10 -13.18
N SER A 22 -10.31 8.78 -12.64
CA SER A 22 -10.21 10.18 -12.22
C SER A 22 -9.20 10.38 -11.08
N MET A 23 -9.04 9.40 -10.19
CA MET A 23 -8.05 9.45 -9.11
C MET A 23 -6.61 9.35 -9.64
N ILE A 24 -6.35 8.47 -10.61
CA ILE A 24 -5.01 8.35 -11.22
C ILE A 24 -4.74 9.51 -12.17
N GLU A 25 -5.77 10.02 -12.85
CA GLU A 25 -5.65 11.22 -13.67
C GLU A 25 -5.16 12.42 -12.84
N TYR A 26 -5.66 12.58 -11.61
CA TYR A 26 -5.16 13.58 -10.68
C TYR A 26 -3.65 13.42 -10.44
N ARG A 27 -3.17 12.20 -10.18
CA ARG A 27 -1.73 11.93 -9.99
C ARG A 27 -0.93 12.25 -11.25
N TYR A 28 -1.40 11.82 -12.43
CA TYR A 28 -0.77 12.09 -13.71
C TYR A 28 -0.64 13.60 -13.98
N GLN A 29 -1.71 14.38 -13.80
CA GLN A 29 -1.70 15.82 -14.05
C GLN A 29 -0.79 16.60 -13.08
N ARG A 30 -0.36 15.98 -11.97
CA ARG A 30 0.55 16.57 -10.97
C ARG A 30 1.94 15.95 -11.02
N LEU A 31 2.23 15.13 -12.03
CA LEU A 31 3.52 14.45 -12.18
C LEU A 31 4.69 15.44 -12.22
N ASP A 32 4.54 16.58 -12.90
CA ASP A 32 5.60 17.59 -12.96
C ASP A 32 5.85 18.29 -11.61
N ALA A 33 4.82 18.45 -10.78
CA ALA A 33 4.99 18.93 -9.42
C ALA A 33 5.76 17.92 -8.55
N ALA A 34 5.48 16.61 -8.72
CA ALA A 34 6.23 15.55 -8.05
C ALA A 34 7.69 15.46 -8.55
N ARG A 35 7.94 15.70 -9.84
CA ARG A 35 9.31 15.82 -10.39
C ARG A 35 10.06 17.00 -9.81
N HIS A 36 9.40 18.15 -9.72
CA HIS A 36 9.98 19.33 -9.09
C HIS A 36 10.31 19.05 -7.62
N ASN A 37 9.42 18.37 -6.89
CA ASN A 37 9.65 17.99 -5.50
C ASN A 37 10.87 17.07 -5.34
N ALA A 38 11.04 16.06 -6.22
CA ALA A 38 12.23 15.22 -6.22
C ALA A 38 13.50 16.04 -6.45
N PHE A 39 13.48 16.93 -7.46
CA PHE A 39 14.61 17.80 -7.78
C PHE A 39 15.01 18.70 -6.60
N MET A 40 14.04 19.28 -5.89
CA MET A 40 14.30 20.12 -4.70
C MET A 40 14.97 19.35 -3.55
N HIS A 41 14.79 18.03 -3.50
CA HIS A 41 15.44 17.15 -2.53
C HIS A 41 16.71 16.47 -3.08
N GLY A 42 17.18 16.86 -4.26
CA GLY A 42 18.40 16.32 -4.88
C GLY A 42 18.22 14.94 -5.56
N TYR A 43 16.98 14.52 -5.77
CA TYR A 43 16.64 13.25 -6.42
C TYR A 43 16.20 13.45 -7.87
N LYS A 44 16.19 12.36 -8.64
CA LYS A 44 15.62 12.31 -9.99
C LYS A 44 14.20 11.72 -9.94
N GLY A 45 13.55 11.62 -11.09
CA GLY A 45 12.21 11.02 -11.18
C GLY A 45 11.14 11.86 -10.50
N ALA A 46 10.12 11.22 -9.93
CA ALA A 46 9.00 11.86 -9.26
C ALA A 46 8.88 11.45 -7.80
N MET A 47 8.89 12.43 -6.89
CA MET A 47 8.63 12.26 -5.46
C MET A 47 7.26 12.87 -5.16
N TYR A 48 6.22 12.03 -5.08
CA TYR A 48 4.89 12.52 -4.75
C TYR A 48 4.86 13.05 -3.31
N PRO A 49 4.15 14.17 -3.06
CA PRO A 49 4.10 14.77 -1.74
C PRO A 49 3.24 13.96 -0.78
N TRP A 50 3.59 13.99 0.50
CA TRP A 50 2.83 13.35 1.58
C TRP A 50 1.38 13.87 1.63
N GLU A 51 1.24 15.20 1.67
CA GLU A 51 -0.05 15.88 1.56
C GLU A 51 -0.12 16.65 0.23
N SER A 52 -1.22 16.47 -0.50
CA SER A 52 -1.39 17.05 -1.83
C SER A 52 -2.79 17.60 -2.01
N SER A 53 -2.89 18.84 -2.45
CA SER A 53 -4.17 19.50 -2.77
C SER A 53 -4.28 19.83 -4.27
N GLY A 54 -4.77 21.01 -4.64
CA GLY A 54 -5.07 21.38 -6.02
C GLY A 54 -3.86 21.45 -6.94
N LYS A 55 -2.68 21.86 -6.44
CA LYS A 55 -1.48 22.13 -7.26
C LYS A 55 -0.50 20.96 -7.33
N GLY A 56 -0.58 19.98 -6.43
CA GLY A 56 0.32 18.82 -6.43
C GLY A 56 1.67 19.05 -5.76
N ASN A 57 1.94 20.24 -5.21
CA ASN A 57 3.09 20.46 -4.34
C ASN A 57 2.88 19.80 -2.97
N GLU A 58 3.96 19.73 -2.18
CA GLU A 58 3.86 19.39 -0.77
C GLU A 58 3.08 20.50 -0.05
N ASP A 59 1.95 20.12 0.54
CA ASP A 59 1.07 21.01 1.31
C ASP A 59 1.13 20.72 2.81
N ASN A 60 1.91 19.71 3.23
CA ASN A 60 2.14 19.45 4.65
C ASN A 60 2.87 20.65 5.30
N THR A 61 2.53 20.90 6.57
CA THR A 61 3.15 21.98 7.34
C THR A 61 4.66 21.77 7.46
N VAL A 62 5.44 22.86 7.37
CA VAL A 62 6.91 22.83 7.46
C VAL A 62 7.45 22.27 8.78
N THR A 63 6.64 22.25 9.84
CA THR A 63 6.98 21.69 11.14
C THR A 63 6.82 20.16 11.18
N ASN A 64 6.24 19.57 10.14
CA ASN A 64 5.99 18.15 10.05
C ASN A 64 6.97 17.48 9.10
N ILE A 65 7.65 16.45 9.59
CA ILE A 65 8.76 15.79 8.89
C ILE A 65 8.31 14.69 7.91
N TYR A 66 7.01 14.38 7.85
CA TYR A 66 6.50 13.33 6.95
C TYR A 66 6.69 13.66 5.47
N GLY A 67 6.56 14.94 5.06
CA GLY A 67 6.73 15.34 3.66
C GLY A 67 8.09 14.91 3.07
N PRO A 68 9.20 15.28 3.73
CA PRO A 68 10.53 14.88 3.28
C PRO A 68 10.85 13.38 3.42
N PHE A 69 10.31 12.68 4.43
CA PHE A 69 10.81 11.34 4.81
C PHE A 69 9.85 10.17 4.58
N GLU A 70 8.54 10.40 4.49
CA GLU A 70 7.55 9.32 4.31
C GLU A 70 7.32 9.03 2.82
N ASN A 71 8.39 8.54 2.19
CA ASN A 71 8.52 8.52 0.73
C ASN A 71 7.74 7.38 0.04
N HIS A 72 7.22 6.40 0.80
CA HIS A 72 6.53 5.23 0.27
C HIS A 72 5.31 5.60 -0.59
N ILE A 73 4.69 6.77 -0.35
CA ILE A 73 3.61 7.33 -1.17
C ILE A 73 3.92 7.35 -2.67
N THR A 74 5.19 7.56 -3.04
CA THR A 74 5.62 7.53 -4.44
C THR A 74 5.40 6.14 -5.05
N GLY A 75 5.68 5.10 -4.26
CA GLY A 75 5.41 3.73 -4.65
C GLY A 75 3.92 3.38 -4.60
N ASP A 76 3.17 3.89 -3.62
CA ASP A 76 1.71 3.68 -3.53
C ASP A 76 0.99 4.18 -4.79
N VAL A 77 1.34 5.39 -5.24
CA VAL A 77 0.82 5.98 -6.50
C VAL A 77 1.19 5.12 -7.71
N ALA A 78 2.44 4.64 -7.77
CA ALA A 78 2.89 3.77 -8.85
C ALA A 78 2.11 2.44 -8.87
N MET A 79 1.85 1.85 -7.71
CA MET A 79 1.07 0.62 -7.59
C MET A 79 -0.39 0.82 -7.99
N ALA A 80 -1.00 1.95 -7.65
CA ALA A 80 -2.34 2.28 -8.11
C ALA A 80 -2.41 2.45 -9.64
N ALA A 81 -1.39 3.09 -10.25
CA ALA A 81 -1.28 3.18 -11.71
C ALA A 81 -1.12 1.80 -12.38
N TRP A 82 -0.30 0.91 -11.81
CA TRP A 82 -0.16 -0.47 -12.30
C TRP A 82 -1.47 -1.26 -12.16
N GLN A 83 -2.15 -1.14 -11.02
CA GLN A 83 -3.45 -1.78 -10.79
C GLN A 83 -4.52 -1.30 -11.79
N TYR A 84 -4.54 -0.01 -12.12
CA TYR A 84 -5.45 0.52 -13.14
C TYR A 84 -5.22 -0.16 -14.49
N TYR A 85 -3.97 -0.20 -14.95
CA TYR A 85 -3.63 -0.92 -16.18
C TYR A 85 -3.99 -2.40 -16.08
N ALA A 86 -3.67 -3.06 -14.98
CA ALA A 86 -3.99 -4.46 -14.76
C ALA A 86 -5.50 -4.75 -14.92
N VAL A 87 -6.37 -3.92 -14.36
CA VAL A 87 -7.83 -4.11 -14.49
C VAL A 87 -8.36 -3.74 -15.86
N THR A 88 -7.84 -2.68 -16.48
CA THR A 88 -8.37 -2.15 -17.76
C THR A 88 -7.77 -2.81 -18.99
N GLN A 89 -6.56 -3.37 -18.86
CA GLN A 89 -5.70 -3.87 -19.93
C GLN A 89 -5.49 -2.87 -21.07
N ASP A 90 -5.63 -1.57 -20.78
CA ASP A 90 -5.55 -0.49 -21.76
C ASP A 90 -4.09 -0.10 -21.99
N LEU A 91 -3.51 -0.61 -23.08
CA LEU A 91 -2.13 -0.32 -23.48
C LEU A 91 -1.92 1.13 -23.92
N GLU A 92 -2.96 1.80 -24.44
CA GLU A 92 -2.82 3.19 -24.86
C GLU A 92 -2.80 4.11 -23.64
N TRP A 93 -3.70 3.87 -22.69
CA TRP A 93 -3.65 4.55 -21.39
C TRP A 93 -2.33 4.29 -20.67
N LEU A 94 -1.83 3.04 -20.70
CA LEU A 94 -0.54 2.71 -20.12
C LEU A 94 0.57 3.49 -20.80
N ARG A 95 0.57 3.63 -22.13
CA ARG A 95 1.57 4.40 -22.86
C ARG A 95 1.54 5.88 -22.51
N GLN A 96 0.36 6.48 -22.48
CA GLN A 96 0.18 7.92 -22.35
C GLN A 96 0.28 8.43 -20.91
N LYS A 97 -0.19 7.65 -19.94
CA LYS A 97 -0.37 8.10 -18.55
C LYS A 97 0.25 7.18 -17.52
N GLY A 98 0.01 5.87 -17.63
CA GLY A 98 0.51 4.90 -16.66
C GLY A 98 2.04 4.78 -16.63
N PHE A 99 2.67 4.63 -17.79
CA PHE A 99 4.12 4.48 -17.92
C PHE A 99 4.88 5.76 -17.52
N PRO A 100 4.44 6.98 -17.86
CA PRO A 100 5.04 8.19 -17.31
C PRO A 100 5.05 8.24 -15.77
N ILE A 101 3.97 7.79 -15.10
CA ILE A 101 3.95 7.68 -13.63
C ILE A 101 4.94 6.63 -13.15
N LEU A 102 4.85 5.41 -13.69
CA LEU A 102 5.66 4.26 -13.28
C LEU A 102 7.17 4.51 -13.48
N SER A 103 7.55 5.00 -14.66
CA SER A 103 8.95 5.28 -15.01
C SER A 103 9.55 6.39 -14.17
N ALA A 104 8.80 7.47 -13.90
CA ALA A 104 9.28 8.55 -13.04
C ALA A 104 9.41 8.13 -11.58
N ALA A 105 8.47 7.32 -11.06
CA ALA A 105 8.59 6.75 -9.72
C ALA A 105 9.77 5.75 -9.63
N ALA A 106 9.99 4.94 -10.67
CA ALA A 106 11.14 4.03 -10.74
C ALA A 106 12.48 4.79 -10.80
N GLU A 107 12.56 5.86 -11.57
CA GLU A 107 13.74 6.75 -11.61
C GLU A 107 14.00 7.39 -10.25
N TYR A 108 12.94 7.79 -9.52
CA TYR A 108 13.07 8.27 -8.15
C TYR A 108 13.68 7.21 -7.25
N TRP A 109 13.14 5.98 -7.22
CA TRP A 109 13.65 4.92 -6.37
C TRP A 109 15.10 4.54 -6.69
N VAL A 110 15.51 4.51 -7.96
CA VAL A 110 16.92 4.33 -8.32
C VAL A 110 17.77 5.46 -7.76
N SER A 111 17.36 6.72 -7.93
CA SER A 111 18.12 7.87 -7.43
C SER A 111 18.12 8.01 -5.91
N ARG A 112 17.12 7.43 -5.24
CA ARG A 112 16.92 7.47 -3.79
C ARG A 112 17.67 6.36 -3.05
N SER A 113 18.03 5.30 -3.79
CA SER A 113 18.74 4.13 -3.28
C SER A 113 20.25 4.25 -3.44
N GLU A 114 20.99 3.75 -2.46
CA GLU A 114 22.46 3.76 -2.46
C GLU A 114 23.00 2.33 -2.34
N PRO A 115 24.04 1.94 -3.08
CA PRO A 115 24.69 0.64 -2.89
C PRO A 115 25.49 0.62 -1.58
N ASN A 116 25.47 -0.51 -0.88
CA ASN A 116 26.33 -0.74 0.29
C ASN A 116 27.55 -1.60 -0.05
N GLU A 117 28.47 -1.76 0.90
CA GLU A 117 29.70 -2.55 0.73
C GLU A 117 29.43 -4.04 0.45
N ALA A 118 28.28 -4.56 0.86
CA ALA A 118 27.85 -5.93 0.58
C ALA A 118 27.26 -6.10 -0.83
N GLY A 119 27.17 -5.02 -1.62
CA GLY A 119 26.62 -5.03 -2.98
C GLY A 119 25.09 -5.09 -3.04
N GLU A 120 24.41 -4.86 -1.90
CA GLU A 120 22.97 -4.63 -1.78
C GLU A 120 22.64 -3.14 -2.01
N TYR A 121 21.36 -2.82 -2.14
CA TYR A 121 20.87 -1.45 -2.20
C TYR A 121 20.04 -1.10 -0.95
N GLU A 122 20.21 0.13 -0.50
CA GLU A 122 19.61 0.64 0.73
C GLU A 122 18.83 1.92 0.48
N ILE A 123 17.72 2.06 1.21
CA ILE A 123 16.95 3.29 1.28
C ILE A 123 17.01 3.77 2.73
N ARG A 124 17.83 4.78 2.96
CA ARG A 124 18.15 5.30 4.29
C ARG A 124 17.30 6.53 4.61
N ASN A 125 17.14 6.82 5.90
CA ASN A 125 16.52 8.05 6.39
C ASN A 125 15.06 8.24 5.87
N VAL A 126 14.19 7.28 6.14
CA VAL A 126 12.77 7.28 5.75
C VAL A 126 11.85 7.08 6.94
N ILE A 127 10.60 7.50 6.82
CA ILE A 127 9.52 7.11 7.72
C ILE A 127 8.69 6.05 6.98
N GLY A 128 8.45 4.92 7.65
CA GLY A 128 7.57 3.85 7.13
C GLY A 128 6.10 4.18 7.35
N ALA A 129 5.22 3.25 7.00
CA ALA A 129 3.79 3.39 7.29
C ALA A 129 3.52 3.42 8.80
N ASP A 130 4.40 2.82 9.60
CA ASP A 130 4.46 3.11 11.04
C ASP A 130 5.15 4.45 11.32
N GLU A 131 4.36 5.49 11.57
CA GLU A 131 4.85 6.82 11.94
C GLU A 131 5.35 6.94 13.41
N TRP A 132 5.30 5.87 14.20
CA TRP A 132 5.81 5.83 15.58
C TRP A 132 7.22 5.25 15.70
N ASN A 133 7.81 4.85 14.58
CA ASN A 133 9.21 4.43 14.50
C ASN A 133 10.13 5.40 15.26
N GLN A 134 11.15 4.85 15.92
CA GLN A 134 12.19 5.61 16.58
C GLN A 134 13.57 4.99 16.29
N ASN A 135 14.48 5.80 15.79
CA ASN A 135 15.88 5.42 15.65
C ASN A 135 16.64 5.58 16.98
N PRO A 136 17.85 5.00 17.10
CA PRO A 136 18.64 5.10 18.33
C PRO A 136 19.04 6.53 18.74
N GLN A 137 18.88 7.51 17.84
CA GLN A 137 19.13 8.93 18.09
C GLN A 137 17.85 9.69 18.49
N GLY A 138 16.70 9.02 18.62
CA GLY A 138 15.42 9.61 19.01
C GLY A 138 14.64 10.27 17.87
N GLY A 139 15.09 10.15 16.61
CA GLY A 139 14.36 10.60 15.42
C GLY A 139 13.38 9.54 14.91
N LYS A 140 12.37 9.95 14.13
CA LYS A 140 11.38 9.02 13.55
C LYS A 140 11.85 8.27 12.30
N ASN A 141 12.86 8.82 11.66
CA ASN A 141 13.45 8.34 10.42
C ASN A 141 14.33 7.11 10.68
N VAL A 142 14.12 6.04 9.92
CA VAL A 142 14.82 4.75 10.01
C VAL A 142 15.45 4.40 8.67
N ASN A 143 16.28 3.35 8.65
CA ASN A 143 16.90 2.85 7.43
C ASN A 143 16.28 1.51 7.04
N ASN A 144 16.14 1.29 5.72
CA ASN A 144 15.67 0.03 5.14
C ASN A 144 14.33 -0.42 5.72
N ASN A 145 13.37 0.50 5.82
CA ASN A 145 12.01 0.15 6.22
C ASN A 145 11.44 -0.89 5.24
N ALA A 146 10.90 -1.98 5.77
CA ALA A 146 10.47 -3.13 4.99
C ALA A 146 9.35 -2.75 3.99
N TYR A 147 8.37 -1.95 4.41
CA TYR A 147 7.31 -1.51 3.51
C TYR A 147 7.83 -0.59 2.40
N THR A 148 8.67 0.38 2.77
CA THR A 148 9.28 1.33 1.81
C THR A 148 10.14 0.59 0.78
N ASN A 149 11.00 -0.33 1.21
CA ASN A 149 11.80 -1.16 0.31
C ASN A 149 10.90 -2.07 -0.54
N GLY A 150 9.82 -2.60 0.05
CA GLY A 150 8.81 -3.39 -0.64
C GLY A 150 8.15 -2.62 -1.78
N VAL A 151 7.57 -1.45 -1.50
CA VAL A 151 6.87 -0.67 -2.52
C VAL A 151 7.81 -0.11 -3.59
N ALA A 152 9.06 0.22 -3.21
CA ALA A 152 10.11 0.57 -4.16
C ALA A 152 10.41 -0.59 -5.12
N LYS A 153 10.63 -1.80 -4.59
CA LYS A 153 10.82 -3.02 -5.38
C LYS A 153 9.64 -3.27 -6.33
N SER A 154 8.41 -3.23 -5.83
CA SER A 154 7.21 -3.43 -6.66
C SER A 154 7.07 -2.36 -7.76
N THR A 155 7.45 -1.11 -7.47
CA THR A 155 7.47 -0.02 -8.45
C THR A 155 8.44 -0.29 -9.59
N LEU A 156 9.68 -0.66 -9.26
CA LEU A 156 10.73 -0.96 -10.23
C LEU A 156 10.33 -2.17 -11.11
N GLU A 157 9.78 -3.22 -10.50
CA GLU A 157 9.28 -4.40 -11.22
C GLU A 157 8.10 -4.04 -12.15
N ALA A 158 7.15 -3.22 -11.69
CA ALA A 158 6.03 -2.76 -12.50
C ALA A 158 6.48 -1.89 -13.68
N ALA A 159 7.47 -1.01 -13.48
CA ALA A 159 8.05 -0.21 -14.55
C ALA A 159 8.74 -1.09 -15.61
N CYS A 160 9.48 -2.11 -15.20
CA CYS A 160 10.06 -3.11 -16.12
C CYS A 160 8.97 -3.85 -16.92
N LYS A 161 7.90 -4.31 -16.25
CA LYS A 161 6.77 -4.97 -16.92
C LYS A 161 6.10 -4.05 -17.94
N ALA A 162 5.81 -2.80 -17.55
CA ALA A 162 5.21 -1.80 -18.43
C ALA A 162 6.11 -1.50 -19.64
N ALA A 163 7.42 -1.32 -19.43
CA ALA A 163 8.37 -1.09 -20.52
C ALA A 163 8.36 -2.24 -21.53
N LYS A 164 8.35 -3.48 -21.04
CA LYS A 164 8.25 -4.69 -21.87
C LYS A 164 6.95 -4.74 -22.66
N LEU A 165 5.81 -4.47 -22.02
CA LEU A 165 4.49 -4.46 -22.68
C LEU A 165 4.37 -3.39 -23.77
N LEU A 166 4.99 -2.23 -23.56
CA LEU A 166 4.96 -1.11 -24.49
C LEU A 166 6.06 -1.16 -25.56
N ASN A 167 6.97 -2.13 -25.47
CA ASN A 167 8.19 -2.24 -26.28
C ASN A 167 9.05 -0.96 -26.25
N VAL A 168 9.27 -0.40 -25.06
CA VAL A 168 10.13 0.77 -24.83
C VAL A 168 11.37 0.39 -24.02
N LYS A 169 12.42 1.20 -24.10
CA LYS A 169 13.68 0.94 -23.40
C LYS A 169 13.49 1.02 -21.89
N SER A 170 13.81 -0.06 -21.19
CA SER A 170 13.91 -0.12 -19.73
C SER A 170 15.30 0.34 -19.27
N ASP A 171 15.38 1.02 -18.13
CA ASP A 171 16.66 1.26 -17.45
C ASP A 171 17.12 -0.04 -16.75
N PRO A 172 18.32 -0.57 -17.04
CA PRO A 172 18.86 -1.75 -16.34
C PRO A 172 18.98 -1.58 -14.82
N MET A 173 19.09 -0.34 -14.34
CA MET A 173 19.12 -0.05 -12.91
C MET A 173 17.81 -0.42 -12.21
N TRP A 174 16.67 -0.41 -12.91
CA TRP A 174 15.40 -0.80 -12.30
C TRP A 174 15.44 -2.24 -11.80
N THR A 175 15.88 -3.18 -12.64
CA THR A 175 16.08 -4.57 -12.24
C THR A 175 17.16 -4.70 -11.17
N THR A 176 18.29 -4.01 -11.35
CA THR A 176 19.44 -4.11 -10.44
C THR A 176 19.07 -3.70 -9.01
N VAL A 177 18.39 -2.57 -8.84
CA VAL A 177 17.96 -2.10 -7.52
C VAL A 177 16.85 -3.01 -6.97
N ALA A 178 15.86 -3.40 -7.78
CA ALA A 178 14.74 -4.24 -7.32
C ALA A 178 15.20 -5.61 -6.78
N GLU A 179 16.22 -6.21 -7.38
CA GLU A 179 16.77 -7.50 -6.96
C GLU A 179 17.64 -7.41 -5.70
N LYS A 180 18.20 -6.23 -5.43
CA LYS A 180 19.21 -6.03 -4.39
C LYS A 180 18.75 -5.19 -3.20
N LEU A 181 17.50 -4.70 -3.21
CA LEU A 181 16.92 -4.03 -2.05
C LEU A 181 16.89 -4.97 -0.85
N ARG A 182 17.41 -4.47 0.27
CA ARG A 182 17.62 -5.25 1.49
C ARG A 182 16.30 -5.47 2.26
N PHE A 183 16.09 -6.68 2.78
CA PHE A 183 15.03 -7.01 3.72
C PHE A 183 15.62 -7.78 4.91
N ARG A 184 15.62 -7.16 6.10
CA ARG A 184 16.19 -7.76 7.32
C ARG A 184 15.20 -8.74 7.96
N LYS A 185 15.73 -9.82 8.53
CA LYS A 185 14.99 -10.74 9.42
C LYS A 185 15.48 -10.60 10.85
N LEU A 186 14.56 -10.73 11.81
CA LEU A 186 14.86 -10.93 13.22
C LEU A 186 15.34 -12.37 13.46
N ALA A 187 15.94 -12.64 14.62
CA ALA A 187 16.48 -13.96 14.96
C ALA A 187 15.44 -15.09 14.93
N ASN A 188 14.15 -14.77 15.16
CA ASN A 188 13.02 -15.71 15.10
C ASN A 188 12.43 -15.89 13.68
N GLY A 189 13.04 -15.28 12.65
CA GLY A 189 12.60 -15.32 11.25
C GLY A 189 11.51 -14.32 10.87
N VAL A 190 11.03 -13.49 11.81
CA VAL A 190 10.10 -12.38 11.51
C VAL A 190 10.78 -11.37 10.60
N THR A 191 10.07 -10.83 9.62
CA THR A 191 10.53 -9.68 8.83
C THR A 191 10.65 -8.46 9.74
N ALA A 192 11.87 -7.93 9.89
CA ALA A 192 12.10 -6.74 10.70
C ALA A 192 11.55 -5.52 9.97
N GLU A 193 10.89 -4.62 10.70
CA GLU A 193 10.30 -3.41 10.13
C GLU A 193 11.34 -2.44 9.56
N HIS A 194 12.51 -2.36 10.18
CA HIS A 194 13.67 -1.60 9.72
C HIS A 194 14.97 -2.15 10.33
N ASP A 195 16.11 -1.60 9.94
CA ASP A 195 17.43 -2.13 10.33
C ASP A 195 17.67 -2.20 11.84
N THR A 196 17.20 -1.18 12.56
CA THR A 196 17.34 -1.06 14.02
C THR A 196 16.10 -1.54 14.79
N TYR A 197 15.14 -2.17 14.11
CA TYR A 197 13.91 -2.62 14.76
C TYR A 197 14.22 -3.78 15.73
N ASP A 198 13.74 -3.65 16.96
CA ASP A 198 13.94 -4.63 18.03
C ASP A 198 12.69 -4.77 18.92
N GLY A 199 11.51 -4.82 18.29
CA GLY A 199 10.25 -5.09 18.99
C GLY A 199 9.57 -3.88 19.63
N ALA A 200 9.83 -2.69 19.10
CA ALA A 200 9.08 -1.50 19.49
C ALA A 200 7.58 -1.62 19.15
N ILE A 201 6.75 -0.89 19.92
CA ILE A 201 5.33 -0.72 19.64
C ILE A 201 5.15 0.03 18.33
N THR A 202 4.25 -0.44 17.47
CA THR A 202 4.00 0.16 16.16
C THR A 202 2.62 0.81 16.10
N LYS A 203 2.48 1.92 15.35
CA LYS A 203 1.21 2.66 15.19
C LYS A 203 0.16 1.84 14.47
N GLN A 204 0.57 1.18 13.37
CA GLN A 204 -0.31 0.60 12.37
C GLN A 204 0.38 -0.53 11.59
N ALA A 205 -0.32 -1.13 10.65
CA ALA A 205 0.26 -2.14 9.77
C ALA A 205 1.35 -1.52 8.86
N ASP A 206 2.57 -2.05 8.95
CA ASP A 206 3.71 -1.74 8.07
C ASP A 206 4.20 -3.02 7.37
N VAL A 207 4.85 -3.93 8.10
CA VAL A 207 5.36 -5.19 7.53
C VAL A 207 4.26 -6.07 6.92
N CYS A 208 3.07 -6.09 7.52
CA CYS A 208 1.94 -6.84 6.99
C CYS A 208 1.53 -6.36 5.58
N LEU A 209 1.88 -5.13 5.19
CA LEU A 209 1.60 -4.58 3.87
C LEU A 209 2.43 -5.25 2.75
N LEU A 210 3.55 -5.90 3.08
CA LEU A 210 4.31 -6.71 2.12
C LEU A 210 3.52 -7.95 1.67
N ALA A 211 2.69 -8.52 2.55
CA ALA A 211 1.82 -9.65 2.22
C ALA A 211 0.56 -9.19 1.48
N PHE A 212 -0.04 -8.09 1.93
CA PHE A 212 -1.15 -7.44 1.24
C PHE A 212 -1.18 -5.94 1.58
N PRO A 213 -1.15 -5.03 0.59
CA PRO A 213 -1.51 -5.26 -0.81
C PRO A 213 -0.34 -5.64 -1.75
N LEU A 214 0.93 -5.51 -1.34
CA LEU A 214 2.06 -5.64 -2.28
C LEU A 214 2.27 -7.06 -2.81
N LYS A 215 1.85 -8.09 -2.05
CA LYS A 215 1.97 -9.51 -2.44
C LYS A 215 3.42 -9.93 -2.73
N LEU A 216 4.38 -9.30 -2.05
CA LEU A 216 5.80 -9.67 -2.09
C LEU A 216 6.09 -10.87 -1.18
N VAL A 217 5.38 -10.97 -0.05
CA VAL A 217 5.42 -12.14 0.83
C VAL A 217 4.20 -13.00 0.55
N THR A 218 4.41 -14.15 -0.09
CA THR A 218 3.33 -15.07 -0.49
C THR A 218 3.37 -16.41 0.24
N ASP A 219 4.50 -16.72 0.90
CA ASP A 219 4.63 -17.90 1.74
C ASP A 219 3.73 -17.79 2.97
N LYS A 220 2.86 -18.78 3.18
CA LYS A 220 1.84 -18.73 4.23
C LYS A 220 2.45 -18.77 5.63
N GLU A 221 3.52 -19.51 5.83
CA GLU A 221 4.19 -19.61 7.13
C GLU A 221 4.85 -18.29 7.50
N GLN A 222 5.48 -17.61 6.54
CA GLN A 222 6.04 -16.29 6.75
C GLN A 222 4.94 -15.24 7.01
N ILE A 223 3.84 -15.25 6.26
CA ILE A 223 2.71 -14.33 6.50
C ILE A 223 2.17 -14.55 7.91
N TRP A 224 1.97 -15.80 8.33
CA TRP A 224 1.50 -16.14 9.67
C TRP A 224 2.48 -15.64 10.73
N ARG A 225 3.78 -15.91 10.56
CA ARG A 225 4.85 -15.51 11.48
C ARG A 225 4.91 -13.99 11.67
N ASP A 226 4.87 -13.23 10.58
CA ASP A 226 4.91 -11.77 10.63
C ASP A 226 3.62 -11.22 11.24
N LEU A 227 2.46 -11.73 10.83
CA LEU A 227 1.17 -11.30 11.34
C LEU A 227 1.04 -11.52 12.86
N GLU A 228 1.35 -12.72 13.36
CA GLU A 228 1.28 -13.03 14.80
C GLU A 228 2.22 -12.15 15.64
N TYR A 229 3.38 -11.82 15.10
CA TYR A 229 4.35 -10.96 15.78
C TYR A 229 3.82 -9.52 15.87
N TYR A 230 3.45 -8.91 14.74
CA TYR A 230 3.05 -7.50 14.72
C TYR A 230 1.67 -7.24 15.36
N LEU A 231 0.82 -8.26 15.47
CA LEU A 231 -0.41 -8.16 16.29
C LEU A 231 -0.13 -7.95 17.79
N GLN A 232 1.08 -8.27 18.27
CA GLN A 232 1.48 -8.07 19.66
C GLN A 232 2.11 -6.68 19.87
N THR A 233 2.65 -6.07 18.82
CA THR A 233 3.32 -4.76 18.89
C THR A 233 2.38 -3.60 18.59
N VAL A 234 1.28 -3.86 17.88
CA VAL A 234 0.24 -2.86 17.61
C VAL A 234 -0.70 -2.73 18.82
N PRO A 235 -0.98 -1.52 19.32
CA PRO A 235 -1.92 -1.33 20.43
C PRO A 235 -3.30 -1.92 20.15
N ARG A 236 -4.00 -2.36 21.20
CA ARG A 236 -5.41 -2.77 21.05
C ARG A 236 -6.36 -1.59 20.84
N LYS A 237 -6.06 -0.46 21.48
CA LYS A 237 -6.83 0.79 21.38
C LYS A 237 -6.02 1.84 20.65
N LYS A 238 -6.70 2.80 20.01
CA LYS A 238 -6.07 3.88 19.23
C LYS A 238 -5.27 3.42 18.01
N THR A 239 -5.50 2.19 17.55
CA THR A 239 -4.94 1.69 16.29
C THR A 239 -5.83 2.11 15.13
N PRO A 240 -5.26 2.70 14.07
CA PRO A 240 -6.00 3.07 12.88
C PRO A 240 -6.82 1.91 12.30
N ALA A 241 -8.09 2.19 11.99
CA ALA A 241 -9.08 1.25 11.49
C ALA A 241 -8.60 0.43 10.27
N MET A 242 -7.79 1.07 9.42
CA MET A 242 -7.21 0.48 8.21
C MET A 242 -6.36 -0.76 8.50
N SER A 243 -5.55 -0.77 9.58
CA SER A 243 -4.69 -1.90 9.95
C SER A 243 -5.49 -3.17 10.20
N LYS A 244 -6.62 -3.02 10.91
CA LYS A 244 -7.52 -4.13 11.23
C LYS A 244 -8.16 -4.73 9.98
N SER A 245 -8.36 -3.93 8.95
CA SER A 245 -8.82 -4.42 7.64
C SER A 245 -7.78 -5.33 6.98
N ILE A 246 -6.49 -4.97 7.04
CA ILE A 246 -5.39 -5.82 6.53
C ILE A 246 -5.34 -7.14 7.29
N TYR A 247 -5.45 -7.11 8.62
CA TYR A 247 -5.46 -8.35 9.42
C TYR A 247 -6.63 -9.25 9.03
N SER A 248 -7.83 -8.68 8.82
CA SER A 248 -8.99 -9.42 8.34
C SER A 248 -8.73 -10.11 6.99
N ILE A 249 -8.15 -9.38 6.03
CA ILE A 249 -7.81 -9.91 4.71
C ILE A 249 -6.76 -11.02 4.81
N LEU A 250 -5.69 -10.81 5.59
CA LEU A 250 -4.63 -11.80 5.76
C LEU A 250 -5.15 -13.07 6.44
N PHE A 251 -5.92 -12.97 7.52
CA PHE A 251 -6.54 -14.14 8.15
C PHE A 251 -7.49 -14.87 7.21
N THR A 252 -8.24 -14.14 6.38
CA THR A 252 -9.09 -14.76 5.35
C THR A 252 -8.24 -15.57 4.36
N ARG A 253 -7.13 -15.01 3.88
CA ARG A 253 -6.20 -15.67 2.94
C ARG A 253 -5.46 -16.86 3.57
N LEU A 254 -5.23 -16.82 4.88
CA LEU A 254 -4.64 -17.91 5.66
C LEU A 254 -5.66 -19.02 6.00
N GLY A 255 -6.96 -18.75 5.86
CA GLY A 255 -8.04 -19.70 6.16
C GLY A 255 -8.55 -19.65 7.61
N ASP A 256 -8.12 -18.66 8.39
CA ASP A 256 -8.57 -18.45 9.77
C ASP A 256 -9.85 -17.60 9.79
N ARG A 257 -11.00 -18.29 9.67
CA ARG A 257 -12.32 -17.65 9.52
C ARG A 257 -12.75 -16.88 10.78
N GLU A 258 -12.38 -17.37 11.96
CA GLU A 258 -12.75 -16.75 13.23
C GLU A 258 -12.06 -15.40 13.39
N ARG A 259 -10.74 -15.36 13.24
CA ARG A 259 -9.98 -14.11 13.37
C ARG A 259 -10.22 -13.17 12.22
N ALA A 260 -10.43 -13.68 11.00
CA ALA A 260 -10.87 -12.87 9.87
C ALA A 260 -12.17 -12.11 10.19
N TRP A 261 -13.16 -12.80 10.77
CA TRP A 261 -14.43 -12.18 11.17
C TRP A 261 -14.29 -11.21 12.34
N HIS A 262 -13.48 -11.55 13.33
CA HIS A 262 -13.16 -10.67 14.45
C HIS A 262 -12.59 -9.33 13.95
N TYR A 263 -11.49 -9.38 13.18
CA TYR A 263 -10.83 -8.16 12.69
C TYR A 263 -11.66 -7.39 11.67
N PHE A 264 -12.50 -8.07 10.88
CA PHE A 264 -13.46 -7.38 10.02
C PHE A 264 -14.40 -6.49 10.84
N ARG A 265 -15.01 -7.04 11.90
CA ARG A 265 -15.90 -6.28 12.78
C ARG A 265 -15.16 -5.17 13.53
N ASP A 266 -13.96 -5.48 14.01
CA ASP A 266 -13.11 -4.56 14.77
C ASP A 266 -12.59 -3.39 13.90
N SER A 267 -12.53 -3.56 12.58
CA SER A 267 -12.12 -2.51 11.64
C SER A 267 -13.11 -1.35 11.50
N TYR A 268 -14.38 -1.52 11.88
CA TYR A 268 -15.37 -0.43 11.77
C TYR A 268 -16.28 -0.27 12.98
N LEU A 269 -16.74 -1.34 13.64
CA LEU A 269 -17.77 -1.23 14.67
C LEU A 269 -17.37 -0.32 15.85
N PRO A 270 -16.16 -0.45 16.44
CA PRO A 270 -15.74 0.44 17.54
C PRO A 270 -15.50 1.89 17.08
N ASN A 271 -15.33 2.09 15.78
CA ASN A 271 -15.00 3.38 15.20
C ASN A 271 -16.25 4.18 14.81
N LEU A 272 -17.47 3.62 14.96
CA LEU A 272 -18.71 4.29 14.57
C LEU A 272 -19.16 5.31 15.62
N ASN A 273 -19.16 6.59 15.24
CA ASN A 273 -19.63 7.69 16.07
C ASN A 273 -21.13 7.96 15.87
N PRO A 274 -21.93 8.05 16.96
CA PRO A 274 -23.32 8.49 16.88
C PRO A 274 -23.41 9.99 16.54
N PRO A 275 -24.56 10.46 16.00
CA PRO A 275 -25.73 9.67 15.60
C PRO A 275 -25.62 9.09 14.18
N PHE A 276 -24.67 9.58 13.37
CA PHE A 276 -24.62 9.31 11.93
C PHE A 276 -23.81 8.08 11.53
N ARG A 277 -23.20 7.38 12.51
CA ARG A 277 -22.28 6.25 12.27
C ARG A 277 -21.11 6.64 11.37
N VAL A 278 -20.61 7.86 11.58
CA VAL A 278 -19.36 8.32 11.00
C VAL A 278 -18.24 7.38 11.46
N ILE A 279 -17.36 6.97 10.55
CA ILE A 279 -16.20 6.14 10.90
C ILE A 279 -15.07 7.04 11.39
N ALA A 280 -14.68 6.92 12.64
CA ALA A 280 -13.46 7.54 13.20
C ALA A 280 -12.20 6.78 12.77
N GLU A 281 -11.04 7.40 12.95
CA GLU A 281 -9.76 6.75 12.68
C GLU A 281 -9.51 5.55 13.59
N PHE A 282 -9.89 5.65 14.86
CA PHE A 282 -9.67 4.62 15.86
C PHE A 282 -10.77 4.62 16.92
N ASP A 283 -10.81 3.57 17.76
CA ASP A 283 -11.77 3.40 18.85
C ASP A 283 -11.74 4.59 19.82
N GLY A 284 -12.86 5.31 19.90
CA GLY A 284 -13.02 6.52 20.71
C GLY A 284 -12.52 7.83 20.06
N GLY A 285 -12.10 7.80 18.79
CA GLY A 285 -11.76 9.01 18.04
C GLY A 285 -13.00 9.84 17.67
N THR A 286 -12.84 11.16 17.50
CA THR A 286 -13.95 12.11 17.20
C THR A 286 -13.82 12.78 15.83
N ASN A 287 -12.97 12.22 14.96
CA ASN A 287 -12.66 12.74 13.63
C ASN A 287 -13.90 12.74 12.70
N PRO A 288 -13.98 13.65 11.70
CA PRO A 288 -15.22 13.91 10.97
C PRO A 288 -15.67 12.80 10.01
N TYR A 289 -14.77 12.11 9.30
CA TYR A 289 -15.01 10.82 8.60
C TYR A 289 -13.69 10.26 8.05
N PHE A 290 -13.29 9.08 8.50
CA PHE A 290 -12.06 8.41 8.10
C PHE A 290 -12.30 7.52 6.88
N LEU A 291 -12.19 8.13 5.69
CA LEU A 291 -12.36 7.47 4.38
C LEU A 291 -11.46 6.23 4.22
N THR A 292 -10.25 6.29 4.77
CA THR A 292 -9.25 5.20 4.72
C THR A 292 -9.76 3.94 5.40
N GLY A 293 -10.40 4.10 6.57
CA GLY A 293 -11.06 2.99 7.27
C GLY A 293 -12.20 2.39 6.44
N ALA A 294 -13.02 3.23 5.81
CA ALA A 294 -14.10 2.77 4.93
C ALA A 294 -13.56 1.99 3.71
N GLY A 295 -12.47 2.48 3.09
CA GLY A 295 -11.77 1.80 2.00
C GLY A 295 -11.24 0.43 2.42
N GLY A 296 -10.58 0.34 3.59
CA GLY A 296 -10.11 -0.93 4.16
C GLY A 296 -11.25 -1.94 4.42
N VAL A 297 -12.38 -1.47 4.95
CA VAL A 297 -13.56 -2.33 5.17
C VAL A 297 -14.07 -2.91 3.85
N LEU A 298 -14.17 -2.07 2.81
CA LEU A 298 -14.57 -2.54 1.48
C LEU A 298 -13.57 -3.54 0.89
N GLN A 299 -12.27 -3.30 1.05
CA GLN A 299 -11.25 -4.28 0.65
C GLN A 299 -11.40 -5.60 1.40
N SER A 300 -11.74 -5.58 2.70
CA SER A 300 -11.98 -6.80 3.49
C SER A 300 -13.15 -7.61 2.94
N VAL A 301 -14.20 -6.94 2.48
CA VAL A 301 -15.35 -7.61 1.82
C VAL A 301 -15.00 -8.12 0.43
N LEU A 302 -14.38 -7.29 -0.40
CA LEU A 302 -14.13 -7.60 -1.82
C LEU A 302 -12.95 -8.58 -2.00
N MET A 303 -11.82 -8.27 -1.38
CA MET A 303 -10.53 -8.93 -1.58
C MET A 303 -10.13 -9.89 -0.45
N GLY A 304 -10.79 -9.77 0.71
CA GLY A 304 -10.79 -10.77 1.76
C GLY A 304 -11.88 -11.82 1.49
N PHE A 305 -13.07 -11.61 2.06
CA PHE A 305 -14.15 -12.61 2.03
C PHE A 305 -14.65 -12.96 0.62
N GLY A 306 -14.70 -11.97 -0.27
CA GLY A 306 -15.05 -12.16 -1.68
C GLY A 306 -13.98 -12.85 -2.51
N GLY A 307 -12.74 -12.90 -2.00
CA GLY A 307 -11.62 -13.55 -2.67
C GLY A 307 -11.18 -12.91 -3.97
N LEU A 308 -11.64 -11.70 -4.30
CA LEU A 308 -11.19 -11.00 -5.51
C LEU A 308 -9.73 -10.56 -5.35
N ASP A 309 -8.94 -10.63 -6.41
CA ASP A 309 -7.59 -10.10 -6.43
C ASP A 309 -7.31 -9.40 -7.76
N ILE A 310 -6.49 -8.34 -7.71
CA ILE A 310 -6.02 -7.64 -8.90
C ILE A 310 -4.63 -8.17 -9.24
N THR A 311 -4.48 -8.82 -10.39
CA THR A 311 -3.21 -9.41 -10.86
C THR A 311 -2.82 -8.80 -12.20
N ASP A 312 -1.61 -9.09 -12.70
CA ASP A 312 -1.18 -8.66 -14.04
C ASP A 312 -2.14 -9.10 -15.16
N LYS A 313 -2.99 -10.13 -14.92
CA LYS A 313 -4.02 -10.63 -15.84
C LYS A 313 -5.40 -9.99 -15.64
N GLY A 314 -5.49 -8.97 -14.79
CA GLY A 314 -6.73 -8.33 -14.36
C GLY A 314 -7.36 -8.93 -13.11
N ILE A 315 -8.67 -8.77 -12.99
CA ILE A 315 -9.45 -9.21 -11.82
C ILE A 315 -9.60 -10.73 -11.87
N VAL A 316 -9.11 -11.41 -10.83
CA VAL A 316 -9.27 -12.85 -10.66
C VAL A 316 -10.08 -13.14 -9.40
N ALA A 317 -10.85 -14.22 -9.42
CA ALA A 317 -11.55 -14.74 -8.24
C ALA A 317 -10.73 -15.89 -7.65
N GLY A 318 -10.25 -15.70 -6.43
CA GLY A 318 -9.61 -16.72 -5.61
C GLY A 318 -10.60 -17.45 -4.70
N LYS A 319 -10.05 -18.16 -3.71
CA LYS A 319 -10.85 -18.79 -2.65
C LYS A 319 -11.22 -17.75 -1.60
N GLY A 320 -12.35 -17.06 -1.80
CA GLY A 320 -13.02 -16.32 -0.74
C GLY A 320 -13.52 -17.26 0.36
N ALA A 321 -13.72 -16.75 1.57
CA ALA A 321 -14.26 -17.52 2.68
C ALA A 321 -15.19 -16.63 3.52
N ILE A 322 -16.50 -16.76 3.33
CA ILE A 322 -17.45 -15.94 4.10
C ILE A 322 -17.47 -16.38 5.58
N PRO A 323 -17.74 -15.46 6.53
CA PRO A 323 -17.95 -15.81 7.93
C PRO A 323 -19.25 -16.61 8.11
N ASP A 324 -19.35 -17.44 9.15
CA ASP A 324 -20.56 -18.23 9.43
C ASP A 324 -21.81 -17.37 9.68
N ALA A 325 -21.61 -16.10 10.03
CA ALA A 325 -22.68 -15.11 10.15
C ALA A 325 -23.36 -14.77 8.81
N TRP A 326 -22.74 -15.09 7.66
CA TRP A 326 -23.26 -14.82 6.32
C TRP A 326 -23.65 -16.12 5.62
N LYS A 327 -24.84 -16.14 5.00
CA LYS A 327 -25.29 -17.27 4.17
C LYS A 327 -24.72 -17.26 2.75
N SER A 328 -24.42 -16.07 2.25
CA SER A 328 -23.86 -15.83 0.93
C SER A 328 -23.40 -14.37 0.81
N LEU A 329 -22.40 -14.12 -0.02
CA LEU A 329 -21.98 -12.80 -0.44
C LEU A 329 -22.16 -12.66 -1.95
N THR A 330 -22.85 -11.62 -2.40
CA THR A 330 -23.00 -11.30 -3.83
C THR A 330 -22.31 -9.97 -4.13
N LEU A 331 -21.27 -10.03 -4.95
CA LEU A 331 -20.57 -8.85 -5.48
C LEU A 331 -21.11 -8.57 -6.88
N LYS A 332 -21.56 -7.35 -7.14
CA LYS A 332 -22.19 -6.99 -8.41
C LYS A 332 -21.40 -5.94 -9.17
N GLY A 333 -21.44 -6.02 -10.49
CA GLY A 333 -20.90 -4.97 -11.35
C GLY A 333 -19.38 -4.81 -11.27
N ILE A 334 -18.65 -5.89 -11.02
CA ILE A 334 -17.20 -5.85 -10.81
C ILE A 334 -16.45 -5.70 -12.14
N GLY A 335 -15.55 -4.71 -12.19
CA GLY A 335 -14.71 -4.39 -13.34
C GLY A 335 -15.47 -3.85 -14.55
N LYS A 336 -14.76 -3.62 -15.66
CA LYS A 336 -15.34 -3.06 -16.91
C LYS A 336 -16.46 -3.92 -17.49
N GLU A 337 -16.35 -5.24 -17.34
CA GLU A 337 -17.34 -6.21 -17.82
C GLU A 337 -18.56 -6.34 -16.88
N LYS A 338 -18.59 -5.61 -15.76
CA LYS A 338 -19.68 -5.61 -14.77
C LYS A 338 -20.07 -7.02 -14.30
N LYS A 339 -19.09 -7.87 -14.07
CA LYS A 339 -19.29 -9.27 -13.66
C LYS A 339 -19.89 -9.35 -12.25
N ASN A 340 -20.71 -10.38 -12.04
CA ASN A 340 -21.26 -10.69 -10.72
C ASN A 340 -20.55 -11.94 -10.16
N TYR A 341 -20.22 -11.90 -8.87
CA TYR A 341 -19.61 -13.02 -8.15
C TYR A 341 -20.50 -13.40 -6.97
N ILE A 342 -20.74 -14.70 -6.80
CA ILE A 342 -21.51 -15.25 -5.68
C ILE A 342 -20.61 -16.20 -4.90
N ILE A 343 -20.38 -15.87 -3.63
CA ILE A 343 -19.61 -16.68 -2.69
C ILE A 343 -20.63 -17.26 -1.69
N LYS A 344 -20.55 -18.56 -1.44
CA LYS A 344 -21.45 -19.30 -0.54
C LYS A 344 -20.68 -19.92 0.60
#